data_AF-A0A2A5SL24-F1
#
_entry.id   AF-A0A2A5SL24-F1
#
_cell.length_a   1.000
_cell.length_b   1.000
_cell.length_c   1.000
_cell.angle_alpha   90.00
_cell.angle_beta   90.00
_cell.angle_gamma   90.00
#
_symmetry.space_group_name_H-M   'P 1'
#
loop_
_entity.id
_entity.type
_entity.pdbx_description
1 polymer ?
#
loop_
_entity_poly.entity_id
_entity_poly.type
_entity_poly.pdbx_seq_one_letter_code
_entity_poly.pdbx_strand_id
1 'polypeptide(L)'
;MGPEFIILDELAVYVTTLKNFREQDFFWYAVRSLVLKARQAGIFLIFAIQRPDKTTLQGSLRDNMICKVSTGVFTDQGYDRTFPNSKNKTFINKEEIKGRGYIDVGTGVPIEFYSPFVPSNFDFI
;
A
#
# COMPACT_ATOMS: atom_id res chain seq x y z
N MET A 1 6.70 21.76 -12.22
CA MET A 1 5.48 21.08 -11.74
C MET A 1 5.69 20.75 -10.27
N GLY A 2 4.68 20.95 -9.41
CA GLY A 2 4.76 20.51 -8.01
C GLY A 2 4.60 18.99 -7.90
N PRO A 3 4.87 18.40 -6.73
CA PRO A 3 4.60 17.00 -6.50
C PRO A 3 3.09 16.72 -6.57
N GLU A 4 2.70 15.62 -7.21
CA GLU A 4 1.31 15.18 -7.32
C GLU A 4 1.12 13.86 -6.57
N PHE A 5 0.02 13.77 -5.80
CA PHE A 5 -0.30 12.58 -5.01
C PHE A 5 -1.61 11.98 -5.51
N ILE A 6 -1.56 10.70 -5.89
CA ILE A 6 -2.72 9.91 -6.29
C ILE A 6 -2.98 8.89 -5.18
N ILE A 7 -4.11 9.04 -4.50
CA ILE A 7 -4.47 8.22 -3.33
C ILE A 7 -5.73 7.42 -3.66
N LEU A 8 -5.66 6.09 -3.47
CA LEU A 8 -6.81 5.19 -3.56
C LEU A 8 -6.95 4.48 -2.21
N ASP A 9 -8.00 4.83 -1.45
CA ASP A 9 -8.23 4.31 -0.10
C ASP A 9 -8.61 2.82 -0.07
N GLU A 10 -9.29 2.34 -1.11
CA GLU A 10 -9.57 0.92 -1.27
C GLU A 10 -9.44 0.50 -2.73
N LEU A 11 -8.23 0.09 -3.10
CA LEU A 11 -7.91 -0.32 -4.47
C LEU A 11 -8.76 -1.50 -4.95
N ALA A 12 -9.04 -2.48 -4.07
CA ALA A 12 -9.79 -3.67 -4.46
C ALA A 12 -11.22 -3.32 -4.87
N VAL A 13 -11.88 -2.46 -4.10
CA VAL A 13 -13.24 -1.99 -4.38
C VAL A 13 -13.25 -1.10 -5.62
N TYR A 14 -12.25 -0.23 -5.79
CA TYR A 14 -12.16 0.60 -6.98
C TYR A 14 -12.10 -0.25 -8.27
N VAL A 15 -11.25 -1.27 -8.31
CA VAL A 15 -11.11 -2.14 -9.48
C VAL A 15 -12.40 -2.92 -9.75
N THR A 16 -13.11 -3.39 -8.73
CA THR A 16 -14.39 -4.12 -8.92
C THR A 16 -15.53 -3.21 -9.33
N THR A 17 -15.48 -1.90 -9.05
CA THR A 17 -16.47 -0.93 -9.56
C THR A 17 -16.34 -0.62 -11.06
N LEU A 18 -15.21 -0.98 -11.69
CA LEU A 18 -15.04 -0.82 -13.15
C LEU A 18 -15.90 -1.85 -13.89
N LYS A 19 -16.77 -1.36 -14.79
CA LYS A 19 -17.96 -2.10 -15.28
C LYS A 19 -17.62 -3.23 -16.25
N ASN A 20 -16.48 -3.15 -16.93
CA ASN A 20 -16.08 -4.12 -17.93
C ASN A 20 -14.56 -4.40 -17.87
N PHE A 21 -14.16 -5.56 -18.39
CA PHE A 21 -12.76 -5.99 -18.41
C PHE A 21 -11.82 -4.98 -19.11
N ARG A 22 -12.32 -4.26 -20.12
CA ARG A 22 -11.53 -3.29 -20.87
C ARG A 22 -11.13 -2.07 -20.02
N GLU A 23 -12.03 -1.59 -19.17
CA GLU A 23 -11.74 -0.50 -18.21
C GLU A 23 -10.72 -0.94 -17.16
N GLN A 24 -10.85 -2.18 -16.67
CA GLN A 24 -9.89 -2.75 -15.72
C GLN A 24 -8.50 -2.89 -16.36
N ASP A 25 -8.41 -3.40 -17.58
CA ASP A 25 -7.16 -3.53 -18.32
C ASP A 25 -6.51 -2.16 -18.57
N PHE A 26 -7.30 -1.16 -18.96
CA PHE A 26 -6.81 0.20 -19.15
C PHE A 26 -6.29 0.81 -17.84
N PHE A 27 -7.02 0.63 -16.74
CA PHE A 27 -6.60 1.05 -15.41
C PHE A 27 -5.25 0.43 -15.03
N TRP A 28 -5.11 -0.89 -15.18
CA TRP A 28 -3.85 -1.57 -14.86
C TRP A 28 -2.69 -1.15 -15.77
N TYR A 29 -2.96 -0.88 -17.04
CA TYR A 29 -1.98 -0.32 -17.96
C TYR A 29 -1.48 1.06 -17.50
N ALA A 30 -2.39 1.93 -17.09
CA ALA A 30 -2.05 3.26 -16.58
C ALA A 30 -1.28 3.19 -15.26
N VAL A 31 -1.76 2.39 -14.29
CA VAL A 31 -1.09 2.19 -12.99
C VAL A 31 0.31 1.64 -13.18
N ARG A 32 0.50 0.64 -14.05
CA ARG A 32 1.83 0.10 -14.36
C ARG A 32 2.76 1.16 -14.94
N SER A 33 2.26 1.96 -15.87
CA SER A 33 3.03 3.03 -16.50
C SER A 33 3.45 4.09 -15.48
N LEU A 34 2.56 4.45 -14.57
CA LEU A 34 2.85 5.38 -13.48
C LEU A 34 3.87 4.78 -12.51
N VAL A 35 3.65 3.58 -11.97
CA VAL A 35 4.60 2.97 -11.02
C VAL A 35 6.04 2.91 -11.55
N LEU A 36 6.22 2.69 -12.86
CA LEU A 36 7.55 2.62 -13.49
C LEU A 36 8.20 3.99 -13.77
N LYS A 37 7.42 5.06 -13.98
CA LYS A 37 7.92 6.35 -14.50
C LYS A 37 7.62 7.57 -13.62
N ALA A 38 6.62 7.47 -12.76
CA ALA A 38 6.06 8.56 -11.96
C ALA A 38 7.09 9.25 -11.06
N ARG A 39 8.07 8.49 -10.54
CA ARG A 39 9.12 9.05 -9.67
C ARG A 39 9.89 10.20 -10.33
N GLN A 40 10.23 10.09 -11.61
CA GLN A 40 10.94 11.16 -12.34
C GLN A 40 10.04 12.36 -12.63
N ALA A 41 8.73 12.14 -12.69
CA ALA A 41 7.71 13.16 -12.93
C ALA A 41 7.23 13.84 -11.63
N GLY A 42 7.70 13.40 -10.44
CA GLY A 42 7.21 13.91 -9.16
C GLY A 42 5.80 13.46 -8.80
N ILE A 43 5.34 12.33 -9.35
CA ILE A 43 4.02 11.75 -9.06
C ILE A 43 4.20 10.60 -8.06
N PHE A 44 3.36 10.58 -7.03
CA PHE A 44 3.38 9.60 -5.94
C PHE A 44 2.06 8.86 -5.87
N LEU A 45 2.13 7.52 -5.87
CA LEU A 45 0.97 6.64 -5.78
C LEU A 45 0.88 6.07 -4.37
N ILE A 46 -0.27 6.21 -3.73
CA ILE A 46 -0.58 5.66 -2.40
C ILE A 46 -1.84 4.81 -2.53
N PHE A 47 -1.69 3.50 -2.33
CA PHE A 47 -2.80 2.55 -2.36
C PHE A 47 -2.99 1.94 -0.99
N ALA A 48 -4.22 2.02 -0.47
CA ALA A 48 -4.64 1.28 0.69
C ALA A 48 -5.50 0.07 0.27
N ILE A 49 -5.34 -1.02 1.03
CA ILE A 49 -5.99 -2.31 0.79
C ILE A 49 -6.29 -2.91 2.17
N GLN A 50 -7.56 -3.15 2.49
CA GLN A 50 -7.93 -3.76 3.77
C GLN A 50 -7.58 -5.25 3.84
N ARG A 51 -7.68 -5.96 2.71
CA ARG A 51 -7.33 -7.37 2.59
C ARG A 51 -6.50 -7.60 1.33
N PRO A 52 -5.16 -7.65 1.43
CA PRO A 52 -4.32 -7.93 0.27
C PRO A 52 -4.57 -9.37 -0.18
N ASP A 53 -5.36 -9.57 -1.22
CA ASP A 53 -5.46 -10.84 -1.92
C ASP A 53 -4.46 -10.89 -3.09
N LYS A 54 -4.07 -12.10 -3.53
CA LYS A 54 -3.12 -12.29 -4.63
C LYS A 54 -3.60 -11.67 -5.95
N THR A 55 -4.90 -11.41 -6.08
CA THR A 55 -5.55 -10.86 -7.27
C THR A 55 -5.57 -9.33 -7.30
N THR A 56 -5.48 -8.66 -6.14
CA THR A 56 -5.71 -7.22 -6.05
C THR A 56 -4.55 -6.40 -6.62
N LEU A 57 -3.31 -6.85 -6.47
CA LEU A 57 -2.12 -6.12 -6.94
C LEU A 57 -1.12 -7.12 -7.53
N GLN A 58 -0.84 -6.98 -8.83
CA GLN A 58 0.10 -7.88 -9.51
C GLN A 58 1.47 -7.82 -8.82
N GLY A 59 2.11 -8.98 -8.62
CA GLY A 59 3.39 -9.06 -7.87
C GLY A 59 4.47 -8.13 -8.43
N SER A 60 4.57 -8.01 -9.75
CA SER A 60 5.51 -7.10 -10.42
C SER A 60 5.26 -5.63 -10.10
N LEU A 61 4.01 -5.23 -9.88
CA LEU A 61 3.65 -3.87 -9.49
C LEU A 61 4.02 -3.62 -8.02
N ARG A 62 3.73 -4.59 -7.15
CA ARG A 62 4.07 -4.54 -5.72
C ARG A 62 5.57 -4.40 -5.48
N ASP A 63 6.39 -5.07 -6.29
CA ASP A 63 7.84 -5.02 -6.16
C ASP A 63 8.40 -3.64 -6.51
N ASN A 64 7.73 -2.89 -7.40
CA ASN A 64 8.08 -1.51 -7.72
C ASN A 64 7.50 -0.48 -6.73
N MET A 65 6.58 -0.89 -5.84
CA MET A 65 6.11 -0.06 -4.73
C MET A 65 7.11 -0.12 -3.59
N ILE A 66 7.91 0.94 -3.44
CA ILE A 66 9.06 0.96 -2.52
C ILE A 66 8.60 0.96 -1.07
N CYS A 67 7.70 1.87 -0.70
CA CYS A 67 7.18 2.00 0.66
C CYS A 67 5.99 1.06 0.87
N LYS A 68 6.06 0.24 1.93
CA LYS A 68 4.99 -0.66 2.34
C LYS A 68 4.71 -0.45 3.82
N VAL A 69 3.44 -0.30 4.18
CA VAL A 69 2.99 -0.06 5.55
C VAL A 69 1.91 -1.08 5.88
N SER A 70 1.98 -1.67 7.06
CA SER A 70 0.85 -2.35 7.70
C SER A 70 0.53 -1.65 9.02
N THR A 71 -0.76 -1.55 9.33
CA THR A 71 -1.27 -1.02 10.60
C THR A 71 -2.35 -1.94 11.13
N GLY A 72 -2.38 -2.14 12.45
CA GLY A 72 -3.36 -3.03 13.09
C GLY A 72 -2.90 -4.48 13.13
N VAL A 73 -3.87 -5.40 13.14
CA VAL A 73 -3.66 -6.83 13.36
C VAL A 73 -3.74 -7.56 12.02
N PHE A 74 -2.68 -8.28 11.66
CA PHE A 74 -2.60 -9.05 10.42
C PHE A 74 -2.41 -10.53 10.75
N THR A 75 -2.87 -11.41 9.86
CA THR A 75 -2.47 -12.82 9.89
C THR A 75 -1.03 -12.96 9.39
N ASP A 76 -0.37 -14.07 9.71
CA ASP A 76 0.98 -14.37 9.19
C ASP A 76 1.02 -14.27 7.66
N GLN A 77 0.00 -14.80 6.98
CA GLN A 77 -0.15 -14.67 5.53
C GLN A 77 -0.32 -13.21 5.08
N GLY A 78 -1.00 -12.37 5.86
CA GLY A 78 -1.13 -10.94 5.57
C GLY A 78 0.23 -10.24 5.64
N TYR A 79 1.05 -10.57 6.64
CA TYR A 79 2.42 -10.09 6.74
C TYR A 79 3.28 -10.57 5.57
N ASP A 80 3.22 -11.84 5.19
CA ASP A 80 3.95 -12.38 4.04
C ASP A 80 3.54 -11.71 2.71
N ARG A 81 2.26 -11.36 2.55
CA ARG A 81 1.77 -10.67 1.35
C ARG A 81 2.23 -9.22 1.28
N THR A 82 2.30 -8.55 2.44
CA THR A 82 2.72 -7.15 2.56
C THR A 82 4.24 -7.03 2.47
N PHE A 83 4.99 -7.93 3.12
CA PHE A 83 6.44 -7.91 3.24
C PHE A 83 7.06 -9.24 2.75
N PRO A 84 6.96 -9.57 1.45
CA PRO A 84 7.35 -10.87 0.91
C PRO A 84 8.84 -11.22 1.07
N ASN A 85 9.69 -10.21 1.29
CA ASN A 85 11.14 -10.37 1.41
C ASN A 85 11.61 -10.54 2.86
N SER A 86 10.70 -10.57 3.84
CA SER A 86 11.02 -10.52 5.27
C SER A 86 10.95 -11.88 5.96
N LYS A 87 11.43 -12.93 5.28
CA LYS A 87 11.28 -14.34 5.69
C LYS A 87 11.84 -14.70 7.09
N ASN A 88 12.75 -13.89 7.62
CA ASN A 88 13.37 -14.11 8.93
C ASN A 88 12.83 -13.17 10.02
N LYS A 89 11.81 -12.37 9.72
CA LYS A 89 11.23 -11.42 10.66
C LYS A 89 10.02 -12.05 11.35
N THR A 90 10.04 -12.12 12.66
CA THR A 90 8.83 -12.40 13.45
C THR A 90 7.98 -11.14 13.55
N PHE A 91 6.78 -11.20 12.99
CA PHE A 91 5.77 -10.16 13.16
C PHE A 91 4.95 -10.47 14.41
N ILE A 92 4.70 -9.44 15.22
CA ILE A 92 3.97 -9.56 16.48
C ILE A 92 2.79 -8.61 16.40
N ASN A 93 1.57 -9.11 16.64
CA ASN A 93 0.39 -8.27 16.80
C ASN A 93 0.31 -7.74 18.23
N LYS A 94 0.00 -6.45 18.39
CA LYS A 94 -0.27 -5.81 19.68
C LYS A 94 -1.66 -5.20 19.62
N GLU A 95 -2.69 -5.99 19.94
CA GLU A 95 -4.10 -5.63 19.69
C GLU A 95 -4.55 -4.37 20.43
N GLU A 96 -3.94 -4.08 21.59
CA GLU A 96 -4.29 -2.93 22.43
C GLU A 96 -3.74 -1.59 21.92
N ILE A 97 -2.79 -1.61 20.97
CA ILE A 97 -2.10 -0.39 20.52
C ILE A 97 -2.60 0.03 19.13
N LYS A 98 -3.50 1.01 19.12
CA LYS A 98 -4.00 1.61 17.88
C LYS A 98 -2.88 2.35 17.12
N GLY A 99 -2.91 2.25 15.79
CA GLY A 99 -1.92 2.89 14.91
C GLY A 99 -0.56 2.20 14.84
N ARG A 100 -0.34 1.13 15.63
CA ARG A 100 0.89 0.34 15.58
C ARG A 100 0.88 -0.64 14.41
N GLY A 101 2.05 -0.86 13.82
CA GLY A 101 2.25 -1.89 12.81
C GLY A 101 3.72 -1.96 12.35
N TYR A 102 3.92 -2.15 11.04
CA TYR A 102 5.26 -2.22 10.45
C TYR A 102 5.38 -1.37 9.20
N ILE A 103 6.58 -0.86 8.93
CA ILE A 103 6.90 -0.12 7.71
C ILE A 103 8.21 -0.62 7.12
N ASP A 104 8.24 -0.77 5.80
CA ASP A 104 9.47 -0.88 5.02
C ASP A 104 9.50 0.25 4.00
N VAL A 105 10.51 1.11 4.10
CA VAL A 105 10.71 2.27 3.22
C VAL A 105 11.59 1.95 2.00
N GLY A 106 11.71 0.66 1.64
CA GLY A 106 12.53 0.18 0.52
C GLY A 106 13.89 -0.38 0.94
N THR A 107 14.06 -0.66 2.22
CA THR A 107 15.28 -1.26 2.79
C THR A 107 15.24 -2.79 2.72
N GLY A 108 14.06 -3.37 2.54
CA GLY A 108 13.83 -4.82 2.60
C GLY A 108 13.65 -5.34 4.04
N VAL A 109 13.80 -4.48 5.05
CA VAL A 109 13.68 -4.83 6.46
C VAL A 109 12.57 -4.00 7.10
N PRO A 110 11.36 -4.57 7.28
CA PRO A 110 10.28 -3.88 7.97
C PRO A 110 10.68 -3.60 9.41
N ILE A 111 10.39 -2.39 9.89
CA ILE A 111 10.60 -1.98 11.28
C ILE A 111 9.26 -1.69 11.95
N GLU A 112 9.23 -1.73 13.28
CA GLU A 112 8.03 -1.37 14.02
C GLU A 112 7.69 0.11 13.77
N PHE A 113 6.41 0.36 13.51
CA PHE A 113 5.89 1.67 13.14
C PHE A 113 4.70 2.04 14.03
N TYR A 114 4.61 3.32 14.35
CA TYR A 114 3.48 3.92 15.05
C TYR A 114 3.00 5.11 14.25
N SER A 115 1.78 5.02 13.71
CA SER A 115 1.17 6.12 13.00
C SER A 115 0.88 7.27 13.96
N PRO A 116 1.14 8.53 13.59
CA PRO A 116 0.71 9.67 14.38
C PRO A 116 -0.81 9.66 14.50
N PHE A 117 -1.32 9.97 15.69
CA PHE A 117 -2.74 10.18 15.89
C PHE A 117 -3.11 11.55 15.32
N VAL A 118 -4.03 11.58 14.37
CA VAL A 118 -4.61 12.82 13.85
C VAL A 118 -5.93 13.07 14.59
N PRO A 119 -6.05 14.16 15.38
CA PRO A 119 -7.30 14.52 16.04
C PRO A 119 -8.44 14.75 15.05
N SER A 120 -9.67 14.48 15.46
CA SER A 120 -10.86 14.66 14.60
C SER A 120 -11.12 16.12 14.22
N ASN A 121 -10.54 17.07 14.94
CA ASN A 121 -10.62 18.51 14.66
C ASN A 121 -9.38 19.06 13.94
N PHE A 122 -8.50 18.19 13.44
CA PHE A 122 -7.33 18.63 12.68
C PHE A 122 -7.74 19.13 11.28
N ASP A 123 -7.25 20.31 10.91
CA ASP A 123 -7.42 20.87 9.57
C ASP A 123 -6.25 20.47 8.68
N PHE A 124 -6.54 19.88 7.52
CA PHE A 124 -5.56 19.40 6.55
C PHE A 124 -5.25 20.45 5.45
N ILE A 125 -5.87 21.64 5.51
CA ILE A 125 -5.79 22.70 4.50
C ILE A 125 -4.87 23.84 4.94
#